data_AF-A0A925SMC4-F1
#
_entry.id   AF-A0A925SMC4-F1
#
_cell.length_a   1.000
_cell.length_b   1.000
_cell.length_c   1.000
_cell.angle_alpha   90.00
_cell.angle_beta   90.00
_cell.angle_gamma   90.00
#
_symmetry.space_group_name_H-M   'P 1'
#
loop_
_entity.id
_entity.type
_entity.pdbx_description
1 polymer ?
#
loop_
_entity_poly.entity_id
_entity_poly.type
_entity_poly.pdbx_seq_one_letter_code
_entity_poly.pdbx_strand_id
1 'polypeptide(L)'
;MVDPKVVELKVFNSLPHMLIPVVTEPKKVPSALKWLLGEMEQRYQLFAKVGVRNIVGFNTRKKPAPGSPGAAAELNPQPGLAGLDPSVATADELAEMPARLPYIVAIIDELADLMMVAPAEIETSIARLAQLARAAGIHLIIATQRPSVNVITGVIKANLPSRIAFQVASQVDSRTILDGKGADTLIGRGDMLFSPPGSSRLVRAQGAFVSDEEVAEFVEFLKRNGPPKYAENVQNQIEDDAAANSDNDEEVDDDGDDEDDEKLYKKAMGVLRATKRASTSTLQRRLRIGYNRAARIMDLMEERGVVGPENGSSPREILVDLEKG
;
A
#
# COMPACT_ATOMS: atom_id res chain seq x y z
N MET A 1 -2.80 -13.03 2.48
CA MET A 1 -1.64 -13.47 1.67
C MET A 1 -1.74 -12.81 0.31
N VAL A 2 -0.61 -12.42 -0.27
CA VAL A 2 -0.54 -11.74 -1.57
C VAL A 2 0.36 -12.56 -2.49
N ASP A 3 -0.20 -12.99 -3.62
CA ASP A 3 0.46 -13.83 -4.63
C ASP A 3 0.08 -13.34 -6.04
N PRO A 4 0.81 -12.34 -6.57
CA PRO A 4 0.56 -11.78 -7.89
C PRO A 4 0.66 -12.78 -9.04
N LYS A 5 1.44 -13.85 -8.86
CA LYS A 5 1.73 -14.84 -9.91
C LYS A 5 0.78 -16.02 -9.87
N VAL A 6 0.03 -16.18 -8.77
CA VAL A 6 -0.97 -17.25 -8.57
C VAL A 6 -0.34 -18.65 -8.64
N VAL A 7 0.88 -18.78 -8.11
CA VAL A 7 1.64 -20.03 -8.16
C VAL A 7 1.74 -20.66 -6.77
N GLU A 8 2.17 -19.87 -5.78
CA GLU A 8 2.70 -20.42 -4.53
C GLU A 8 1.65 -20.47 -3.41
N LEU A 9 0.79 -19.45 -3.29
CA LEU A 9 -0.02 -19.27 -2.07
C LEU A 9 -1.49 -19.67 -2.20
N LYS A 10 -1.98 -19.91 -3.42
CA LYS A 10 -3.41 -20.21 -3.66
C LYS A 10 -3.90 -21.46 -2.92
N VAL A 11 -3.02 -22.44 -2.70
CA VAL A 11 -3.32 -23.68 -1.95
C VAL A 11 -3.84 -23.38 -0.53
N PHE A 12 -3.43 -22.27 0.08
CA PHE A 12 -3.79 -21.89 1.44
C PHE A 12 -5.16 -21.23 1.60
N ASN A 13 -5.86 -20.90 0.50
CA ASN A 13 -7.18 -20.25 0.55
C ASN A 13 -8.20 -20.99 1.43
N SER A 14 -8.08 -22.32 1.48
CA SER A 14 -9.00 -23.17 2.24
C SER A 14 -8.74 -23.17 3.75
N LEU A 15 -7.69 -22.51 4.24
CA LEU A 15 -7.35 -22.54 5.65
C LEU A 15 -8.30 -21.65 6.49
N PRO A 16 -8.71 -22.09 7.69
CA PRO A 16 -9.56 -21.31 8.60
C PRO A 16 -8.89 -20.02 9.11
N HIS A 17 -7.57 -19.90 8.93
CA HIS A 17 -6.77 -18.76 9.35
C HIS A 17 -6.83 -17.58 8.37
N MET A 18 -7.35 -17.80 7.16
CA MET A 18 -7.38 -16.78 6.12
C MET A 18 -8.41 -15.70 6.47
N LEU A 19 -7.93 -14.46 6.63
CA LEU A 19 -8.78 -13.30 6.87
C LEU A 19 -9.56 -12.88 5.61
N ILE A 20 -8.88 -12.93 4.48
CA ILE A 20 -9.42 -12.70 3.13
C ILE A 20 -8.81 -13.76 2.20
N PRO A 21 -9.41 -14.04 1.04
CA PRO A 21 -8.78 -14.84 0.00
C PRO A 21 -7.40 -14.28 -0.38
N VAL A 22 -6.55 -15.14 -0.93
CA VAL A 22 -5.25 -14.76 -1.50
C VAL A 22 -5.48 -13.66 -2.53
N VAL A 23 -4.85 -12.51 -2.31
CA VAL A 23 -4.93 -11.36 -3.20
C VAL A 23 -3.99 -11.62 -4.38
N THR A 24 -4.56 -11.76 -5.56
CA THR A 24 -3.82 -12.04 -6.80
C THR A 24 -3.59 -10.80 -7.66
N GLU A 25 -4.36 -9.75 -7.45
CA GLU A 25 -4.28 -8.51 -8.23
C GLU A 25 -3.37 -7.50 -7.50
N PRO A 26 -2.20 -7.14 -8.05
CA PRO A 26 -1.28 -6.18 -7.42
C PRO A 26 -1.93 -4.84 -7.05
N LYS A 27 -2.87 -4.36 -7.88
CA LYS A 27 -3.61 -3.10 -7.67
C LYS A 27 -4.46 -3.10 -6.40
N LYS A 28 -4.89 -4.27 -5.89
CA LYS A 28 -5.67 -4.38 -4.65
C LYS A 28 -4.80 -4.37 -3.39
N VAL A 29 -3.49 -4.55 -3.53
CA VAL A 29 -2.57 -4.70 -2.40
C VAL A 29 -2.36 -3.41 -1.61
N PRO A 30 -2.23 -2.22 -2.23
CA PRO A 30 -2.21 -0.95 -1.48
C PRO A 30 -3.43 -0.80 -0.55
N SER A 31 -4.63 -1.08 -1.05
CA SER A 31 -5.87 -1.06 -0.25
C SER A 31 -5.83 -2.07 0.91
N ALA A 32 -5.32 -3.28 0.68
CA ALA A 32 -5.15 -4.28 1.74
C ALA A 32 -4.15 -3.83 2.83
N LEU A 33 -3.05 -3.17 2.45
CA LEU A 33 -2.09 -2.61 3.41
C LEU A 33 -2.68 -1.42 4.17
N LYS A 34 -3.46 -0.56 3.50
CA LYS A 34 -4.20 0.54 4.11
C LYS A 34 -5.21 0.03 5.13
N TRP A 35 -5.91 -1.06 4.82
CA TRP A 35 -6.79 -1.73 5.78
C TRP A 35 -6.02 -2.20 7.03
N LEU A 36 -4.84 -2.82 6.86
CA LEU A 36 -4.00 -3.24 7.99
C LEU A 36 -3.56 -2.07 8.86
N LEU A 37 -3.33 -0.89 8.27
CA LEU A 37 -3.07 0.34 9.03
C LEU A 37 -4.29 0.78 9.85
N GLY A 38 -5.49 0.70 9.29
CA GLY A 38 -6.73 0.98 10.01
C GLY A 38 -6.97 0.00 11.16
N GLU A 39 -6.79 -1.30 10.92
CA GLU A 39 -6.87 -2.34 11.97
C GLU A 39 -5.83 -2.11 13.06
N MET A 40 -4.60 -1.70 12.71
CA MET A 40 -3.56 -1.33 13.67
C MET A 40 -4.03 -0.17 14.57
N GLU A 41 -4.58 0.89 14.00
CA GLU A 41 -5.10 2.05 14.73
C GLU A 41 -6.27 1.67 15.64
N GLN A 42 -7.22 0.87 15.12
CA GLN A 42 -8.34 0.36 15.89
C GLN A 42 -7.87 -0.46 17.10
N ARG A 43 -6.88 -1.33 16.93
CA ARG A 43 -6.29 -2.09 18.05
C ARG A 43 -5.68 -1.19 19.10
N TYR A 44 -5.00 -0.12 18.70
CA TYR A 44 -4.46 0.85 19.64
C TYR A 44 -5.55 1.58 20.43
N GLN A 45 -6.67 1.91 19.81
CA GLN A 45 -7.84 2.46 20.51
C GLN A 45 -8.41 1.45 21.51
N LEU A 46 -8.54 0.18 21.13
CA LEU A 46 -8.98 -0.89 22.04
C LEU A 46 -8.01 -1.03 23.22
N PHE A 47 -6.70 -0.94 22.98
CA PHE A 47 -5.69 -1.03 24.03
C PHE A 47 -5.78 0.17 24.98
N ALA A 48 -5.97 1.37 24.44
CA ALA A 48 -6.17 2.59 25.22
C ALA A 48 -7.39 2.47 26.15
N LYS A 49 -8.53 2.07 25.58
CA LYS A 49 -9.81 1.89 26.30
C LYS A 49 -9.72 0.91 27.47
N VAL A 50 -8.89 -0.12 27.37
CA VAL A 50 -8.71 -1.13 28.44
C VAL A 50 -7.45 -0.93 29.28
N GLY A 51 -6.67 0.13 29.01
CA GLY A 51 -5.47 0.47 29.76
C GLY A 51 -4.28 -0.47 29.58
N VAL A 52 -4.12 -1.08 28.40
CA VAL A 52 -2.98 -1.95 28.07
C VAL A 52 -2.12 -1.34 26.96
N ARG A 53 -0.87 -1.83 26.82
CA ARG A 53 0.10 -1.27 25.84
C ARG A 53 0.24 -2.07 24.54
N ASN A 54 -0.21 -3.32 24.54
CA ASN A 54 0.02 -4.25 23.44
C ASN A 54 -0.99 -5.40 23.45
N ILE A 55 -0.98 -6.17 22.36
CA ILE A 55 -1.86 -7.32 22.15
C ILE A 55 -1.72 -8.41 23.23
N VAL A 56 -0.51 -8.61 23.78
CA VAL A 56 -0.29 -9.57 24.86
C VAL A 56 -1.08 -9.12 26.09
N GLY A 57 -0.91 -7.87 26.51
CA GLY A 57 -1.64 -7.27 27.62
C GLY A 57 -3.15 -7.33 27.40
N PHE A 58 -3.61 -7.03 26.19
CA PHE A 58 -5.03 -7.15 25.83
C PHE A 58 -5.54 -8.59 25.98
N ASN A 59 -4.82 -9.58 25.46
CA ASN A 59 -5.24 -10.99 25.46
C ASN A 59 -5.15 -11.66 26.83
N THR A 60 -4.29 -11.15 27.71
CA THR A 60 -4.15 -11.62 29.10
C THR A 60 -5.00 -10.82 30.09
N ARG A 61 -5.69 -9.76 29.65
CA ARG A 61 -6.49 -8.93 30.54
C ARG A 61 -7.61 -9.76 31.18
N LYS A 62 -7.86 -9.52 32.47
CA LYS A 62 -9.06 -10.05 33.12
C LYS A 62 -10.24 -9.20 32.67
N LYS A 63 -11.32 -9.82 32.16
CA LYS A 63 -12.57 -9.08 31.96
C LYS A 63 -13.01 -8.56 33.33
N PRO A 64 -13.22 -7.25 33.52
CA PRO A 64 -13.77 -6.76 34.78
C PRO A 64 -15.15 -7.38 34.99
N ALA A 65 -15.50 -7.65 36.25
CA ALA A 65 -16.86 -8.04 36.59
C ALA A 65 -17.79 -6.86 36.23
N PRO A 66 -19.02 -7.11 35.74
CA PRO A 66 -19.97 -6.05 35.46
C PRO A 66 -20.14 -5.14 36.70
N GLY A 67 -19.93 -3.84 36.53
CA GLY A 67 -20.00 -2.84 37.62
C GLY A 67 -18.65 -2.41 38.25
N SER A 68 -17.50 -2.88 37.75
CA SER A 68 -16.18 -2.41 38.21
C SER A 68 -15.80 -1.09 37.52
N PRO A 69 -15.29 -0.05 38.22
CA PRO A 69 -14.71 1.11 37.57
C PRO A 69 -13.52 0.67 36.72
N GLY A 70 -13.55 0.99 35.42
CA GLY A 70 -12.41 0.74 34.54
C GLY A 70 -11.18 1.48 35.07
N ALA A 71 -10.08 0.77 35.28
CA ALA A 71 -8.85 1.40 35.71
C ALA A 71 -8.31 2.27 34.55
N ALA A 72 -8.34 3.58 34.73
CA ALA A 72 -7.64 4.50 33.84
C ALA A 72 -6.14 4.21 33.94
N ALA A 73 -5.57 3.56 32.92
CA ALA A 73 -4.13 3.49 32.81
C ALA A 73 -3.63 4.77 32.15
N GLU A 74 -2.71 5.47 32.81
CA GLU A 74 -1.86 6.45 32.16
C GLU A 74 -1.00 5.72 31.11
N LEU A 75 -1.50 5.68 29.88
CA LEU A 75 -0.72 5.21 28.74
C LEU A 75 0.09 6.38 28.21
N ASN A 76 1.41 6.23 28.19
CA ASN A 76 2.27 7.08 27.38
C ASN A 76 1.93 6.75 25.91
N PRO A 77 1.36 7.69 25.12
CA PRO A 77 1.04 7.42 23.73
C PRO A 77 2.33 7.03 23.01
N GLN A 78 2.29 5.94 22.24
CA GLN A 78 3.41 5.59 21.37
C GLN A 78 3.59 6.71 20.34
N PRO A 79 4.83 7.18 20.10
CA PRO A 79 5.07 8.26 19.16
C PRO A 79 4.53 7.89 17.77
N GLY A 80 3.60 8.70 17.25
CA GLY A 80 2.98 8.50 15.93
C GLY A 80 1.47 8.25 15.90
N LEU A 81 0.81 8.06 17.05
CA LEU A 81 -0.65 7.86 17.16
C LEU A 81 -1.35 9.08 17.80
N ALA A 82 -1.33 10.22 17.11
CA ALA A 82 -2.09 11.40 17.53
C ALA A 82 -3.60 11.17 17.35
N GLY A 83 -4.41 11.43 18.39
CA GLY A 83 -5.88 11.35 18.30
C GLY A 83 -6.53 10.11 18.92
N LEU A 84 -5.80 9.31 19.71
CA LEU A 84 -6.44 8.26 20.53
C LEU A 84 -7.33 8.92 21.60
N ASP A 85 -8.60 8.52 21.66
CA ASP A 85 -9.50 8.92 22.74
C ASP A 85 -8.99 8.32 24.08
N PRO A 86 -8.59 9.14 25.05
CA PRO A 86 -8.11 8.67 26.34
C PRO A 86 -9.25 8.22 27.27
N SER A 87 -10.51 8.22 26.80
CA SER A 87 -11.64 7.72 27.56
C SER A 87 -11.49 6.23 27.90
N VAL A 88 -11.75 5.91 29.16
CA VAL A 88 -11.78 4.52 29.63
C VAL A 88 -13.09 3.91 29.20
N ALA A 89 -13.05 2.69 28.63
CA ALA A 89 -14.27 2.00 28.23
C ALA A 89 -15.20 1.77 29.42
N THR A 90 -16.49 1.99 29.17
CA THR A 90 -17.57 1.64 30.09
C THR A 90 -17.69 0.11 30.24
N ALA A 91 -18.38 -0.34 31.28
CA ALA A 91 -18.59 -1.77 31.53
C ALA A 91 -19.31 -2.47 30.36
N ASP A 92 -20.25 -1.78 29.70
CA ASP A 92 -21.00 -2.30 28.55
C ASP A 92 -20.10 -2.40 27.31
N GLU A 93 -19.28 -1.37 27.02
CA GLU A 93 -18.29 -1.44 25.94
C GLU A 93 -17.27 -2.57 26.16
N LEU A 94 -16.80 -2.75 27.40
CA LEU A 94 -15.90 -3.85 27.77
C LEU A 94 -16.54 -5.24 27.60
N ALA A 95 -17.86 -5.34 27.75
CA ALA A 95 -18.60 -6.59 27.55
C ALA A 95 -18.67 -6.98 26.07
N GLU A 96 -18.93 -6.00 25.19
CA GLU A 96 -18.99 -6.16 23.72
C GLU A 96 -17.61 -6.42 23.09
N MET A 97 -16.53 -5.99 23.74
CA MET A 97 -15.18 -6.24 23.25
C MET A 97 -14.83 -7.73 23.14
N PRO A 98 -14.07 -8.13 22.09
CA PRO A 98 -13.61 -9.49 21.94
C PRO A 98 -12.71 -9.90 23.10
N ALA A 99 -12.85 -11.15 23.55
CA ALA A 99 -12.05 -11.68 24.66
C ALA A 99 -10.55 -11.67 24.31
N ARG A 100 -10.21 -12.00 23.06
CA ARG A 100 -8.84 -11.98 22.54
C ARG A 100 -8.84 -11.48 21.10
N LEU A 101 -7.74 -10.84 20.72
CA LEU A 101 -7.42 -10.48 19.35
C LEU A 101 -6.39 -11.46 18.79
N PRO A 102 -6.56 -11.94 17.55
CA PRO A 102 -5.56 -12.77 16.89
C PRO A 102 -4.36 -11.94 16.43
N TYR A 103 -3.20 -12.56 16.34
CA TYR A 103 -2.10 -11.98 15.56
C TYR A 103 -2.45 -12.02 14.07
N ILE A 104 -2.08 -10.98 13.34
CA ILE A 104 -2.24 -10.93 11.89
C ILE A 104 -0.83 -11.01 11.27
N VAL A 105 -0.67 -11.90 10.30
CA VAL A 105 0.57 -12.01 9.52
C VAL A 105 0.22 -11.74 8.07
N ALA A 106 0.72 -10.63 7.53
CA ALA A 106 0.63 -10.34 6.11
C ALA A 106 1.86 -10.92 5.40
N ILE A 107 1.61 -11.76 4.41
CA ILE A 107 2.65 -12.43 3.61
C ILE A 107 2.54 -11.92 2.18
N ILE A 108 3.63 -11.37 1.67
CA ILE A 108 3.79 -10.89 0.28
C ILE A 108 4.87 -11.74 -0.37
N ASP A 109 4.49 -12.53 -1.37
CA ASP A 109 5.41 -13.47 -2.04
C ASP A 109 6.41 -12.76 -2.97
N GLU A 110 5.96 -11.72 -3.68
CA GLU A 110 6.80 -10.97 -4.60
C GLU A 110 6.55 -9.48 -4.45
N LEU A 111 7.40 -8.80 -3.68
CA LEU A 111 7.34 -7.35 -3.51
C LEU A 111 7.58 -6.61 -4.83
N ALA A 112 8.42 -7.12 -5.72
CA ALA A 112 8.81 -6.41 -6.93
C ALA A 112 7.61 -6.10 -7.84
N ASP A 113 6.65 -7.02 -7.93
CA ASP A 113 5.44 -6.85 -8.72
C ASP A 113 4.56 -5.72 -8.16
N LEU A 114 4.56 -5.53 -6.84
CA LEU A 114 3.82 -4.44 -6.19
C LEU A 114 4.50 -3.08 -6.40
N MET A 115 5.83 -3.06 -6.32
CA MET A 115 6.64 -1.85 -6.53
C MET A 115 6.56 -1.33 -7.97
N MET A 116 6.24 -2.19 -8.94
CA MET A 116 6.01 -1.78 -10.33
C MET A 116 4.66 -1.09 -10.55
N VAL A 117 3.69 -1.30 -9.66
CA VAL A 117 2.34 -0.76 -9.78
C VAL A 117 2.19 0.51 -8.95
N ALA A 118 2.48 0.44 -7.65
CA ALA A 118 2.24 1.55 -6.72
C ALA A 118 3.40 1.74 -5.72
N PRO A 119 4.61 2.11 -6.17
CA PRO A 119 5.81 2.11 -5.34
C PRO A 119 5.68 3.01 -4.11
N ALA A 120 5.12 4.22 -4.26
CA ALA A 120 5.00 5.19 -3.17
C ALA A 120 4.05 4.72 -2.06
N GLU A 121 2.89 4.19 -2.43
CA GLU A 121 1.87 3.70 -1.49
C GLU A 121 2.33 2.44 -0.75
N ILE A 122 2.94 1.50 -1.48
CA ILE A 122 3.49 0.27 -0.93
C ILE A 122 4.61 0.59 0.06
N GLU A 123 5.58 1.42 -0.33
CA GLU A 123 6.70 1.80 0.53
C GLU A 123 6.22 2.52 1.81
N THR A 124 5.31 3.49 1.66
CA THR A 124 4.75 4.25 2.80
C THR A 124 4.01 3.31 3.76
N SER A 125 3.19 2.40 3.23
CA SER A 125 2.41 1.47 4.05
C SER A 125 3.28 0.46 4.77
N ILE A 126 4.27 -0.12 4.08
CA ILE A 126 5.25 -1.04 4.68
C ILE A 126 6.03 -0.34 5.78
N ALA A 127 6.53 0.87 5.53
CA ALA A 127 7.28 1.64 6.51
C ALA A 127 6.45 1.89 7.78
N ARG A 128 5.22 2.37 7.62
CA ARG A 128 4.33 2.70 8.75
C ARG A 128 3.93 1.46 9.55
N LEU A 129 3.58 0.36 8.87
CA LEU A 129 3.30 -0.92 9.53
C LEU A 129 4.53 -1.43 10.27
N ALA A 130 5.69 -1.48 9.63
CA ALA A 130 6.90 -2.00 10.27
C ALA A 130 7.34 -1.19 11.51
N GLN A 131 7.07 0.11 11.54
CA GLN A 131 7.35 0.97 12.71
C GLN A 131 6.41 0.74 13.89
N LEU A 132 5.11 0.63 13.63
CA LEU A 132 4.08 0.72 14.66
C LEU A 132 3.33 -0.58 14.91
N ALA A 133 3.36 -1.57 14.01
CA ALA A 133 2.46 -2.72 14.07
C ALA A 133 2.83 -3.76 15.15
N ARG A 134 4.07 -3.74 15.66
CA ARG A 134 4.58 -4.75 16.61
C ARG A 134 3.71 -4.89 17.85
N ALA A 135 3.34 -3.78 18.50
CA ALA A 135 2.53 -3.85 19.71
C ALA A 135 1.04 -4.16 19.41
N ALA A 136 0.55 -3.81 18.21
CA ALA A 136 -0.76 -4.21 17.68
C ALA A 136 -0.84 -5.71 17.32
N GLY A 137 0.28 -6.42 17.26
CA GLY A 137 0.33 -7.83 16.89
C GLY A 137 0.08 -8.09 15.41
N ILE A 138 0.47 -7.14 14.56
CA ILE A 138 0.44 -7.28 13.10
C ILE A 138 1.89 -7.37 12.62
N HIS A 139 2.19 -8.39 11.82
CA HIS A 139 3.54 -8.72 11.35
C HIS A 139 3.57 -8.85 9.83
N LEU A 140 4.70 -8.48 9.23
CA LEU A 140 4.94 -8.55 7.80
C LEU A 140 5.99 -9.60 7.48
N ILE A 141 5.72 -10.43 6.48
CA ILE A 141 6.69 -11.29 5.80
C ILE A 141 6.67 -10.87 4.34
N ILE A 142 7.82 -10.40 3.85
CA ILE A 142 7.96 -9.89 2.49
C ILE A 142 9.08 -10.67 1.82
N ALA A 143 8.75 -11.30 0.70
CA ALA A 143 9.67 -12.01 -0.16
C ALA A 143 9.81 -11.30 -1.51
N THR A 144 10.92 -11.54 -2.18
CA THR A 144 11.16 -11.11 -3.55
C THR A 144 12.28 -11.93 -4.17
N GLN A 145 12.15 -12.22 -5.46
CA GLN A 145 13.22 -12.83 -6.24
C GLN A 145 14.11 -11.78 -6.94
N ARG A 146 13.75 -10.50 -6.86
CA ARG A 146 14.43 -9.39 -7.53
C ARG A 146 15.07 -8.44 -6.50
N PRO A 147 16.21 -8.82 -5.90
CA PRO A 147 16.89 -8.02 -4.87
C PRO A 147 17.63 -6.81 -5.45
N SER A 148 16.88 -5.87 -6.03
CA SER A 148 17.39 -4.60 -6.56
C SER A 148 17.10 -3.44 -5.61
N VAL A 149 17.89 -2.36 -5.72
CA VAL A 149 17.71 -1.15 -4.89
C VAL A 149 16.35 -0.49 -5.11
N ASN A 150 15.77 -0.66 -6.30
CA ASN A 150 14.45 -0.13 -6.64
C ASN A 150 13.30 -0.92 -5.99
N VAL A 151 13.54 -2.18 -5.62
CA VAL A 151 12.56 -3.04 -4.93
C VAL A 151 12.78 -2.99 -3.42
N ILE A 152 14.02 -3.18 -2.98
CA ILE A 152 14.42 -3.16 -1.57
C ILE A 152 15.05 -1.79 -1.28
N THR A 153 14.19 -0.79 -1.19
CA THR A 153 14.60 0.61 -1.00
C THR A 153 15.19 0.85 0.40
N GLY A 154 15.87 1.97 0.58
CA GLY A 154 16.44 2.35 1.88
C GLY A 154 15.40 2.45 2.99
N VAL A 155 14.18 2.92 2.65
CA VAL A 155 13.06 3.04 3.59
C VAL A 155 12.58 1.66 4.04
N ILE A 156 12.42 0.71 3.11
CA ILE A 156 12.05 -0.67 3.45
C ILE A 156 13.11 -1.29 4.36
N LYS A 157 14.40 -1.14 4.02
CA LYS A 157 15.50 -1.68 4.85
C LYS A 157 15.53 -1.07 6.25
N ALA A 158 15.33 0.24 6.36
CA ALA A 158 15.36 0.93 7.64
C ALA A 158 14.30 0.41 8.62
N ASN A 159 13.16 -0.08 8.12
CA ASN A 159 12.05 -0.53 8.95
C ASN A 159 11.96 -2.06 9.11
N LEU A 160 12.64 -2.84 8.26
CA LEU A 160 12.70 -4.31 8.34
C LEU A 160 14.11 -4.79 8.73
N PRO A 161 14.44 -4.83 10.04
CA PRO A 161 15.79 -5.14 10.50
C PRO A 161 16.13 -6.64 10.49
N SER A 162 15.13 -7.51 10.45
CA SER A 162 15.29 -8.97 10.39
C SER A 162 15.24 -9.42 8.94
N ARG A 163 16.31 -10.04 8.43
CA ARG A 163 16.42 -10.36 6.99
C ARG A 163 16.98 -11.76 6.77
N ILE A 164 16.49 -12.42 5.74
CA ILE A 164 16.96 -13.72 5.27
C ILE A 164 17.34 -13.55 3.81
N ALA A 165 18.51 -14.02 3.42
CA ALA A 165 18.91 -14.15 2.02
C ALA A 165 19.22 -15.61 1.72
N PHE A 166 18.55 -16.17 0.73
CA PHE A 166 18.99 -17.39 0.05
C PHE A 166 20.09 -17.06 -0.96
N GLN A 167 20.53 -18.06 -1.72
CA GLN A 167 21.49 -17.87 -2.80
C GLN A 167 21.03 -16.78 -3.77
N VAL A 168 21.91 -15.80 -4.02
CA VAL A 168 21.71 -14.73 -4.99
C VAL A 168 22.78 -14.77 -6.08
N ALA A 169 22.54 -14.08 -7.20
CA ALA A 169 23.43 -14.12 -8.35
C ALA A 169 24.75 -13.35 -8.14
N SER A 170 24.74 -12.30 -7.32
CA SER A 170 25.89 -11.41 -7.18
C SER A 170 26.12 -10.83 -5.78
N GLN A 171 27.35 -10.36 -5.53
CA GLN A 171 27.68 -9.61 -4.30
C GLN A 171 26.87 -8.31 -4.16
N VAL A 172 26.41 -7.74 -5.27
CA VAL A 172 25.57 -6.54 -5.25
C VAL A 172 24.21 -6.90 -4.66
N ASP A 173 23.60 -7.99 -5.11
CA ASP A 173 22.32 -8.49 -4.59
C ASP A 173 22.41 -8.86 -3.11
N SER A 174 23.51 -9.51 -2.70
CA SER A 174 23.76 -9.82 -1.29
C SER A 174 23.76 -8.56 -0.43
N ARG A 175 24.43 -7.49 -0.91
CA ARG A 175 24.45 -6.20 -0.20
C ARG A 175 23.10 -5.51 -0.21
N THR A 176 22.32 -5.64 -1.27
CA THR A 176 20.96 -5.10 -1.31
C THR A 176 20.10 -5.68 -0.20
N ILE A 177 20.19 -6.99 0.07
CA ILE A 177 19.39 -7.65 1.11
C ILE A 177 20.00 -7.48 2.51
N LEU A 178 21.29 -7.82 2.68
CA LEU A 178 21.90 -8.01 4.00
C LEU A 178 22.77 -6.83 4.45
N ASP A 179 22.96 -5.81 3.62
CA ASP A 179 24.00 -4.77 3.80
C ASP A 179 25.41 -5.38 3.93
N GLY A 180 25.59 -6.62 3.46
CA GLY A 180 26.80 -7.42 3.58
C GLY A 180 26.96 -8.41 2.43
N LYS A 181 28.15 -9.03 2.34
CA LYS A 181 28.45 -10.07 1.33
C LYS A 181 28.13 -11.47 1.87
N GLY A 182 28.10 -12.45 0.98
CA GLY A 182 28.09 -13.87 1.34
C GLY A 182 26.86 -14.63 0.85
N ALA A 183 25.77 -13.95 0.50
CA ALA A 183 24.62 -14.66 -0.07
C ALA A 183 24.91 -15.18 -1.49
N ASP A 184 25.87 -14.56 -2.18
CA ASP A 184 26.36 -14.97 -3.51
C ASP A 184 27.19 -16.28 -3.47
N THR A 185 27.68 -16.68 -2.30
CA THR A 185 28.50 -17.89 -2.12
C THR A 185 27.73 -19.05 -1.51
N LEU A 186 26.43 -18.88 -1.28
CA LEU A 186 25.54 -19.95 -0.84
C LEU A 186 25.38 -21.00 -1.95
N ILE A 187 25.09 -22.24 -1.54
CA ILE A 187 25.01 -23.39 -2.46
C ILE A 187 23.59 -23.64 -3.01
N GLY A 188 22.62 -22.80 -2.63
CA GLY A 188 21.22 -22.94 -2.99
C GLY A 188 20.49 -24.01 -2.17
N ARG A 189 19.32 -24.47 -2.66
CA ARG A 189 18.53 -25.57 -2.06
C ARG A 189 18.31 -25.42 -0.54
N GLY A 190 17.91 -24.23 -0.12
CA GLY A 190 17.62 -23.92 1.29
C GLY A 190 18.80 -23.35 2.09
N ASP A 191 20.02 -23.34 1.57
CA ASP A 191 21.15 -22.65 2.22
C ASP A 191 20.88 -21.14 2.26
N MET A 192 21.00 -20.54 3.45
CA MET A 192 20.61 -19.15 3.71
C MET A 192 21.52 -18.46 4.73
N LEU A 193 21.55 -17.12 4.64
CA LEU A 193 22.09 -16.24 5.66
C LEU A 193 20.96 -15.48 6.33
N PHE A 194 20.95 -15.52 7.66
CA PHE A 194 20.03 -14.79 8.51
C PHE A 194 20.75 -13.63 9.19
N SER A 195 20.20 -12.42 9.05
CA SER A 195 20.61 -11.22 9.77
C SER A 195 19.58 -10.93 10.87
N PRO A 196 19.88 -11.20 12.15
CA PRO A 196 18.98 -10.89 13.24
C PRO A 196 18.91 -9.38 13.51
N PRO A 197 17.79 -8.89 14.07
CA PRO A 197 17.64 -7.47 14.36
C PRO A 197 18.68 -6.99 15.38
N GLY A 198 19.28 -5.81 15.13
CA GLY A 198 20.24 -5.17 16.04
C GLY A 198 21.65 -5.78 16.04
N SER A 199 21.94 -6.73 15.15
CA SER A 199 23.26 -7.34 15.00
C SER A 199 23.71 -7.30 13.55
N SER A 200 24.98 -7.03 13.31
CA SER A 200 25.61 -7.15 11.99
C SER A 200 26.15 -8.55 11.70
N ARG A 201 26.07 -9.47 12.68
CA ARG A 201 26.55 -10.84 12.52
C ARG A 201 25.52 -11.66 11.75
N LEU A 202 25.94 -12.12 10.58
CA LEU A 202 25.19 -13.08 9.77
C LEU A 202 25.31 -14.49 10.37
N VAL A 203 24.20 -15.20 10.40
CA VAL A 203 24.10 -16.61 10.82
C VAL A 203 23.77 -17.43 9.59
N ARG A 204 24.66 -18.36 9.20
CA ARG A 204 24.35 -19.31 8.13
C ARG A 204 23.48 -20.43 8.67
N ALA A 205 22.43 -20.78 7.93
CA ALA A 205 21.48 -21.82 8.29
C ALA A 205 21.04 -22.59 7.04
N GLN A 206 20.53 -23.80 7.24
CA GLN A 206 19.94 -24.63 6.21
C GLN A 206 18.43 -24.68 6.41
N GLY A 207 17.68 -24.24 5.41
CA GLY A 207 16.22 -24.30 5.38
C GLY A 207 15.75 -25.74 5.39
N ALA A 208 14.72 -26.01 6.19
CA ALA A 208 14.02 -27.29 6.15
C ALA A 208 13.29 -27.41 4.81
N PHE A 209 13.50 -28.53 4.12
CA PHE A 209 12.76 -28.86 2.91
C PHE A 209 11.36 -29.36 3.30
N VAL A 210 10.36 -28.89 2.57
CA VAL A 210 8.99 -29.40 2.60
C VAL A 210 8.55 -29.54 1.14
N SER A 211 7.99 -30.69 0.77
CA SER A 211 7.47 -30.90 -0.59
C SER A 211 6.06 -30.33 -0.75
N ASP A 212 5.64 -30.12 -2.00
CA ASP A 212 4.29 -29.64 -2.30
C ASP A 212 3.22 -30.64 -1.83
N GLU A 213 3.52 -31.94 -1.87
CA GLU A 213 2.66 -32.99 -1.32
C GLU A 213 2.50 -32.85 0.19
N GLU A 214 3.59 -32.64 0.93
CA GLU A 214 3.54 -32.41 2.38
C GLU A 214 2.73 -31.15 2.71
N VAL A 215 2.91 -30.06 1.94
CA VAL A 215 2.09 -28.84 2.08
C VAL A 215 0.61 -29.13 1.88
N ALA A 216 0.25 -29.87 0.82
CA ALA A 216 -1.13 -30.24 0.56
C ALA A 216 -1.74 -31.09 1.69
N GLU A 217 -0.97 -32.05 2.22
CA GLU A 217 -1.37 -32.85 3.38
C GLU A 217 -1.61 -31.99 4.63
N PHE A 218 -0.72 -31.02 4.91
CA PHE A 218 -0.90 -30.09 6.02
C PHE A 218 -2.14 -29.22 5.85
N VAL A 219 -2.39 -28.72 4.64
CA VAL A 219 -3.59 -27.92 4.34
C VAL A 219 -4.85 -28.75 4.57
N GLU A 220 -4.91 -29.98 4.07
CA GLU A 220 -6.06 -30.87 4.29
C GLU A 220 -6.25 -31.24 5.76
N PHE A 221 -5.17 -31.44 6.50
CA PHE A 221 -5.24 -31.67 7.94
C PHE A 221 -5.84 -30.46 8.68
N LEU A 222 -5.39 -29.24 8.34
CA LEU A 222 -5.84 -28.01 9.00
C LEU A 222 -7.28 -27.62 8.64
N LYS A 223 -7.75 -27.93 7.42
CA LYS A 223 -9.14 -27.71 6.98
C LYS A 223 -10.18 -28.42 7.87
N ARG A 224 -9.80 -29.48 8.58
CA ARG A 224 -10.68 -30.18 9.54
C ARG A 224 -11.15 -29.28 10.68
N ASN A 225 -10.45 -28.16 10.94
CA ASN A 225 -10.84 -27.17 11.93
C ASN A 225 -11.94 -26.20 11.46
N GLY A 226 -12.41 -26.34 10.21
CA GLY A 226 -13.51 -25.57 9.65
C GLY A 226 -13.10 -24.78 8.40
N PRO A 227 -14.10 -24.27 7.65
CA PRO A 227 -13.85 -23.43 6.47
C PRO A 227 -13.30 -22.05 6.86
N PRO A 228 -12.66 -21.34 5.92
CA PRO A 228 -12.30 -19.94 6.11
C PRO A 228 -13.55 -19.11 6.37
N LYS A 229 -13.47 -18.22 7.36
CA LYS A 229 -14.47 -17.19 7.62
C LYS A 229 -13.89 -15.87 7.15
N TYR A 230 -14.04 -15.60 5.86
CA TYR A 230 -13.54 -14.36 5.29
C TYR A 230 -14.28 -13.16 5.88
N ALA A 231 -13.53 -12.11 6.15
CA ALA A 231 -14.07 -10.85 6.61
C ALA A 231 -14.60 -10.07 5.39
N GLU A 232 -15.86 -10.31 5.02
CA GLU A 232 -16.51 -9.71 3.84
C GLU A 232 -16.40 -8.18 3.84
N ASN A 233 -16.53 -7.55 5.01
CA ASN A 233 -16.35 -6.10 5.15
C ASN A 233 -14.95 -5.63 4.74
N VAL A 234 -13.91 -6.43 5.01
CA VAL A 234 -12.53 -6.14 4.60
C VAL A 234 -12.38 -6.29 3.09
N GLN A 235 -13.00 -7.32 2.50
CA GLN A 235 -12.98 -7.54 1.06
C GLN A 235 -13.65 -6.39 0.32
N ASN A 236 -14.87 -6.02 0.72
CA ASN A 236 -15.62 -4.93 0.10
C ASN A 236 -14.84 -3.61 0.21
N GLN A 237 -14.27 -3.31 1.38
CA GLN A 237 -13.46 -2.11 1.54
C GLN A 237 -12.22 -2.10 0.63
N ILE A 238 -11.56 -3.25 0.45
CA ILE A 238 -10.42 -3.38 -0.46
C ILE A 238 -10.86 -3.19 -1.92
N GLU A 239 -12.01 -3.73 -2.30
CA GLU A 239 -12.57 -3.59 -3.65
C GLU A 239 -12.99 -2.15 -3.94
N ASP A 240 -13.70 -1.50 -3.02
CA ASP A 240 -14.12 -0.10 -3.12
C ASP A 240 -12.92 0.86 -3.20
N ASP A 241 -11.93 0.70 -2.31
CA ASP A 241 -10.71 1.51 -2.34
C ASP A 241 -9.88 1.25 -3.60
N ALA A 242 -9.83 0.01 -4.10
CA ALA A 242 -9.12 -0.33 -5.33
C ALA A 242 -9.84 0.25 -6.57
N ALA A 243 -11.17 0.25 -6.60
CA ALA A 243 -11.96 0.87 -7.66
C ALA A 243 -11.78 2.40 -7.68
N ALA A 244 -11.80 3.04 -6.52
CA ALA A 244 -11.55 4.47 -6.39
C ALA A 244 -10.12 4.87 -6.79
N ASN A 245 -9.15 3.98 -6.56
CA ASN A 245 -7.77 4.19 -7.00
C ASN A 245 -7.56 3.89 -8.49
N SER A 246 -8.33 2.98 -9.10
CA SER A 246 -8.25 2.76 -10.55
C SER A 246 -8.76 3.93 -11.37
N ASP A 247 -9.70 4.72 -10.84
CA ASP A 247 -10.16 5.97 -11.46
C ASP A 247 -9.09 7.09 -11.39
N ASN A 248 -8.07 6.95 -10.52
CA ASN A 248 -6.91 7.84 -10.46
C ASN A 248 -5.68 7.29 -11.22
N ASP A 249 -5.69 6.01 -11.57
CA ASP A 249 -4.64 5.28 -12.31
C ASP A 249 -4.99 5.10 -13.80
N GLU A 250 -6.10 5.71 -14.26
CA GLU A 250 -6.06 6.33 -15.57
C GLU A 250 -4.94 7.37 -15.50
N GLU A 251 -3.75 6.94 -15.93
CA GLU A 251 -2.89 7.83 -16.69
C GLU A 251 -3.78 8.72 -17.53
N VAL A 252 -3.41 9.98 -17.60
CA VAL A 252 -3.90 10.97 -18.54
C VAL A 252 -3.59 10.48 -19.96
N ASP A 253 -4.17 9.36 -20.38
CA ASP A 253 -4.47 9.00 -21.74
C ASP A 253 -5.66 9.89 -22.09
N ASP A 254 -5.29 11.10 -22.49
CA ASP A 254 -5.63 11.75 -23.74
C ASP A 254 -6.81 11.22 -24.60
N ASP A 255 -7.84 10.55 -24.08
CA ASP A 255 -9.13 10.42 -24.76
C ASP A 255 -10.16 11.29 -24.08
N GLY A 256 -10.45 12.40 -24.75
CA GLY A 256 -11.28 13.48 -24.27
C GLY A 256 -12.72 13.06 -24.04
N ASP A 257 -13.20 13.33 -22.84
CA ASP A 257 -14.60 13.62 -22.63
C ASP A 257 -14.89 14.96 -23.34
N ASP A 258 -15.63 14.94 -24.46
CA ASP A 258 -15.98 16.12 -25.27
C ASP A 258 -16.59 17.27 -24.42
N GLU A 259 -17.22 16.92 -23.29
CA GLU A 259 -17.79 17.90 -22.36
C GLU A 259 -16.75 18.74 -21.62
N ASP A 260 -15.54 18.22 -21.42
CA ASP A 260 -14.50 18.84 -20.61
C ASP A 260 -13.63 19.78 -21.47
N ASP A 261 -13.48 19.46 -22.75
CA ASP A 261 -12.80 20.32 -23.73
C ASP A 261 -13.65 21.53 -24.14
N GLU A 262 -14.98 21.42 -24.17
CA GLU A 262 -15.87 22.59 -24.36
C GLU A 262 -15.79 23.56 -23.16
N LYS A 263 -15.67 23.04 -21.93
CA LYS A 263 -15.45 23.87 -20.73
C LYS A 263 -14.08 24.56 -20.77
N LEU A 264 -13.04 23.84 -21.21
CA LEU A 264 -11.70 24.40 -21.36
C LEU A 264 -11.60 25.41 -22.49
N TYR A 265 -12.27 25.19 -23.61
CA TYR A 265 -12.38 26.14 -24.72
C TYR A 265 -12.94 27.49 -24.24
N LYS A 266 -14.03 27.48 -23.45
CA LYS A 266 -14.60 28.70 -22.85
C LYS A 266 -13.60 29.42 -21.94
N LYS A 267 -12.84 28.68 -21.13
CA LYS A 267 -11.79 29.26 -20.27
C LYS A 267 -10.62 29.81 -21.09
N ALA A 268 -10.23 29.12 -22.16
CA ALA A 268 -9.17 29.53 -23.07
C ALA A 268 -9.55 30.85 -23.79
N MET A 269 -10.81 31.01 -24.21
CA MET A 269 -11.32 32.28 -24.75
C MET A 269 -11.12 33.45 -23.76
N GLY A 270 -11.36 33.20 -22.47
CA GLY A 270 -11.08 34.19 -21.41
C GLY A 270 -9.59 34.51 -21.28
N VAL A 271 -8.71 33.51 -21.43
CA VAL A 271 -7.25 33.72 -21.42
C VAL A 271 -6.80 34.54 -22.62
N LEU A 272 -7.32 34.26 -23.82
CA LEU A 272 -7.00 35.01 -25.03
C LEU A 272 -7.44 36.47 -24.89
N ARG A 273 -8.64 36.73 -24.35
CA ARG A 273 -9.12 38.09 -24.02
C ARG A 273 -8.19 38.83 -23.07
N ALA A 274 -7.79 38.17 -21.99
CA ALA A 274 -6.97 38.78 -20.95
C ALA A 274 -5.51 39.02 -21.39
N THR A 275 -4.96 38.14 -22.23
CA THR A 275 -3.53 38.15 -22.57
C THR A 275 -3.24 38.69 -23.97
N LYS A 276 -4.26 38.77 -24.84
CA LYS A 276 -4.16 39.08 -26.27
C LYS A 276 -3.08 38.24 -26.98
N ARG A 277 -2.84 37.01 -26.50
CA ARG A 277 -1.83 36.08 -27.01
C ARG A 277 -2.40 34.68 -27.08
N ALA A 278 -2.34 34.06 -28.26
CA ALA A 278 -2.74 32.68 -28.48
C ALA A 278 -1.50 31.79 -28.65
N SER A 279 -1.01 31.22 -27.54
CA SER A 279 0.07 30.22 -27.58
C SER A 279 -0.23 29.06 -26.63
N THR A 280 0.17 27.85 -27.04
CA THR A 280 0.04 26.62 -26.25
C THR A 280 0.63 26.78 -24.86
N SER A 281 1.84 27.35 -24.76
CA SER A 281 2.52 27.65 -23.49
C SER A 281 1.75 28.64 -22.58
N THR A 282 1.01 29.59 -23.15
CA THR A 282 0.22 30.55 -22.39
C THR A 282 -1.01 29.87 -21.80
N LEU A 283 -1.71 29.05 -22.60
CA LEU A 283 -2.85 28.26 -22.12
C LEU A 283 -2.44 27.24 -21.06
N GLN A 284 -1.32 26.53 -21.28
CA GLN A 284 -0.75 25.58 -20.33
C GLN A 284 -0.57 26.21 -18.93
N ARG A 285 0.09 27.38 -18.86
CA ARG A 285 0.37 28.05 -17.59
C ARG A 285 -0.87 28.66 -16.95
N ARG A 286 -1.78 29.23 -17.74
CA ARG A 286 -2.98 29.94 -17.23
C ARG A 286 -4.09 29.00 -16.80
N LEU A 287 -4.25 27.88 -17.50
CA LEU A 287 -5.27 26.88 -17.22
C LEU A 287 -4.74 25.72 -16.36
N ARG A 288 -3.42 25.67 -16.10
CA ARG A 288 -2.74 24.59 -15.35
C ARG A 288 -3.03 23.21 -15.95
N ILE A 289 -3.02 23.14 -17.28
CA ILE A 289 -3.23 21.90 -18.06
C ILE A 289 -1.90 21.39 -18.63
N GLY A 290 -1.85 20.12 -19.03
CA GLY A 290 -0.71 19.52 -19.72
C GLY A 290 -0.49 20.12 -21.13
N TYR A 291 0.70 19.89 -21.71
CA TYR A 291 1.07 20.44 -23.03
C TYR A 291 0.16 19.92 -24.14
N ASN A 292 -0.09 18.61 -24.21
CA ASN A 292 -0.92 18.00 -25.25
C ASN A 292 -2.36 18.55 -25.23
N ARG A 293 -2.94 18.70 -24.03
CA ARG A 293 -4.28 19.30 -23.88
C ARG A 293 -4.30 20.77 -24.28
N ALA A 294 -3.24 21.54 -23.99
CA ALA A 294 -3.12 22.92 -24.47
C ALA A 294 -2.98 23.01 -26.00
N ALA A 295 -2.30 22.05 -26.64
CA ALA A 295 -2.20 21.95 -28.09
C ALA A 295 -3.55 21.62 -28.73
N ARG A 296 -4.27 20.61 -28.22
CA ARG A 296 -5.61 20.24 -28.70
C ARG A 296 -6.61 21.39 -28.62
N ILE A 297 -6.62 22.15 -27.52
CA ILE A 297 -7.49 23.33 -27.41
C ILE A 297 -7.11 24.44 -28.41
N MET A 298 -5.82 24.59 -28.73
CA MET A 298 -5.37 25.53 -29.78
C MET A 298 -5.82 25.10 -31.17
N ASP A 299 -5.77 23.80 -31.47
CA ASP A 299 -6.23 23.25 -32.75
C ASP A 299 -7.76 23.34 -32.87
N LEU A 300 -8.50 23.07 -31.78
CA LEU A 300 -9.95 23.29 -31.73
C LEU A 300 -10.32 24.77 -31.93
N MET A 301 -9.51 25.70 -31.39
CA MET A 301 -9.67 27.13 -31.62
C MET A 301 -9.38 27.52 -33.08
N GLU A 302 -8.47 26.82 -33.75
CA GLU A 302 -8.19 27.03 -35.17
C GLU A 302 -9.34 26.52 -36.04
N GLU A 303 -9.83 25.30 -35.78
CA GLU A 303 -10.99 24.72 -36.46
C GLU A 303 -12.25 25.60 -36.31
N ARG A 304 -12.44 26.20 -35.14
CA ARG A 304 -13.55 27.14 -34.87
C ARG A 304 -13.29 28.56 -35.38
N GLY A 305 -12.16 28.81 -36.04
CA GLY A 305 -11.83 30.10 -36.66
C GLY A 305 -11.51 31.22 -35.67
N VAL A 306 -11.16 30.90 -34.41
CA VAL A 306 -10.76 31.88 -33.39
C VAL A 306 -9.30 32.27 -33.55
N VAL A 307 -8.44 31.33 -33.91
CA VAL A 307 -7.00 31.54 -34.14
C VAL A 307 -6.61 31.06 -35.53
N GLY A 308 -5.56 31.66 -36.09
CA GLY A 308 -4.98 31.27 -37.38
C GLY A 308 -4.08 30.04 -37.26
N PRO A 309 -3.55 29.55 -38.40
CA PRO A 309 -2.76 28.33 -38.45
C PRO A 309 -1.47 28.42 -37.64
N GLU A 310 -0.91 27.25 -37.33
CA GLU A 310 0.34 27.13 -36.60
C GLU A 310 1.47 27.92 -37.27
N ASN A 311 2.18 28.73 -36.47
CA ASN A 311 3.29 29.56 -36.93
C ASN A 311 4.56 29.27 -36.13
N GLY A 312 5.01 28.02 -36.19
CA GLY A 312 6.17 27.52 -35.47
C GLY A 312 6.08 27.78 -33.96
N SER A 313 7.16 28.28 -33.36
CA SER A 313 7.19 28.59 -31.92
C SER A 313 6.52 29.93 -31.54
N SER A 314 6.01 30.69 -32.51
CA SER A 314 5.40 32.01 -32.27
C SER A 314 3.92 31.88 -31.92
N PRO A 315 3.33 32.84 -31.19
CA PRO A 315 1.89 32.85 -30.95
C PRO A 315 1.09 32.86 -32.26
N ARG A 316 0.00 32.07 -32.32
CA ARG A 316 -0.94 32.07 -33.46
C ARG A 316 -1.68 33.42 -33.53
N GLU A 317 -2.03 33.84 -34.74
CA GLU A 317 -2.82 35.05 -34.96
C GLU A 317 -4.24 34.86 -34.42
N ILE A 318 -4.85 35.90 -33.84
CA ILE A 318 -6.22 35.84 -33.34
C ILE A 318 -7.13 36.44 -34.41
N LEU A 319 -8.05 35.64 -34.93
CA LEU A 319 -8.88 35.97 -36.10
C LEU A 319 -10.24 36.57 -35.75
N VAL A 320 -10.62 36.54 -34.47
CA VAL A 320 -11.91 37.07 -33.98
C VAL A 320 -11.74 38.31 -33.13
N ASP A 321 -12.73 39.21 -33.20
CA ASP A 321 -12.82 40.35 -32.30
C ASP A 321 -13.23 39.89 -30.89
N LEU A 322 -12.26 39.87 -29.98
CA LEU A 322 -12.39 39.37 -28.63
C LEU A 322 -13.27 40.25 -27.71
N GLU A 323 -13.75 41.41 -28.18
CA GLU A 323 -14.57 42.36 -27.41
C GLU A 323 -16.09 42.18 -27.58
N LYS A 324 -16.57 41.34 -28.52
CA LYS A 324 -18.00 41.26 -28.88
C LYS A 324 -18.74 39.92 -28.67
N GLY A 325 -18.22 39.00 -27.85
CA GLY A 325 -18.90 37.74 -27.51
C GLY A 325 -18.95 37.46 -26.02
#